data_AF-A0A1S3QPK4-F1
#
_entry.id   AF-A0A1S3QPK4-F1
#
_cell.length_a   1.000
_cell.length_b   1.000
_cell.length_c   1.000
_cell.angle_alpha   90.00
_cell.angle_beta   90.00
_cell.angle_gamma   90.00
#
_symmetry.space_group_name_H-M   'P 1'
#
loop_
_entity.id
_entity.type
_entity.pdbx_description
1 polymer ?
#
loop_
_entity_poly.entity_id
_entity_poly.type
_entity_poly.pdbx_seq_one_letter_code
_entity_poly.pdbx_strand_id
1 'polypeptide(L)'
;MMDSVENCLIHLDITSLDIQQVVQMCWDNQLYDAMIYVFNRGMNDYINPMEKLFQVIGPPLREGKALTDEQVVMGNKLLVYISCSLAGRAYPLGDIPEDLVSQVKNQVFEFLIRLHSAEAAQEEELYPYIRTLVHFDTPEFLNVLALVSTSLQTQLVSQHTLEDFKNDKQALEYQQRIVDILLKVMVENSDFTPSQVGCLFTFLARQLAKPDNTLFVNRKLFDQVLEFLCSPDDDSRHTERQQVLLELLQVGGVGQFDEGRLLGLAEKAEFYQICEFLYEQKHLHDKILDCYLRDPVRKEEIFNYIHNLLSMPGYSSEEKHCVW
;
A
#
# COMPACT_ATOMS: atom_id res chain seq x y z
N MET A 1 -1.46 -15.25 -31.87
CA MET A 1 -2.25 -14.58 -32.95
C MET A 1 -3.02 -13.41 -32.37
N MET A 2 -3.72 -13.59 -31.24
CA MET A 2 -4.45 -12.50 -30.58
C MET A 2 -3.54 -11.45 -29.94
N ASP A 3 -2.38 -11.82 -29.39
CA ASP A 3 -1.38 -10.84 -28.92
C ASP A 3 -0.87 -9.92 -30.05
N SER A 4 -0.80 -10.44 -31.27
CA SER A 4 -0.43 -9.64 -32.44
C SER A 4 -1.55 -8.66 -32.82
N VAL A 5 -2.81 -9.03 -32.60
CA VAL A 5 -3.97 -8.15 -32.82
C VAL A 5 -4.00 -7.05 -31.76
N GLU A 6 -3.76 -7.35 -30.49
CA GLU A 6 -3.66 -6.35 -29.41
C GLU A 6 -2.55 -5.34 -29.70
N ASN A 7 -1.36 -5.82 -30.09
CA ASN A 7 -0.25 -4.96 -30.50
C ASN A 7 -0.56 -4.12 -31.75
N CYS A 8 -1.36 -4.62 -32.70
CA CYS A 8 -1.79 -3.82 -33.83
C CYS A 8 -2.81 -2.75 -33.42
N LEU A 9 -3.80 -3.10 -32.59
CA LEU A 9 -4.86 -2.18 -32.16
C LEU A 9 -4.32 -0.98 -31.38
N ILE A 10 -3.31 -1.17 -30.54
CA ILE A 10 -2.67 -0.07 -29.78
C ILE A 10 -1.87 0.92 -30.64
N HIS A 11 -1.71 0.63 -31.93
CA HIS A 11 -1.00 1.48 -32.89
C HIS A 11 -1.90 2.03 -34.03
N LEU A 12 -3.21 1.74 -34.00
CA LEU A 12 -4.17 2.21 -34.99
C LEU A 12 -4.90 3.48 -34.55
N ASP A 13 -5.34 4.29 -35.51
CA ASP A 13 -6.27 5.40 -35.26
C ASP A 13 -7.71 4.86 -35.12
N ILE A 14 -8.09 4.61 -33.87
CA ILE A 14 -9.35 3.96 -33.49
C ILE A 14 -10.59 4.81 -33.82
N THR A 15 -10.43 6.12 -34.05
CA THR A 15 -11.56 7.03 -34.33
C THR A 15 -12.31 6.67 -35.63
N SER A 16 -11.71 5.84 -36.47
CA SER A 16 -12.26 5.35 -37.73
C SER A 16 -12.96 3.98 -37.64
N LEU A 17 -12.95 3.34 -36.47
CA LEU A 17 -13.47 1.98 -36.26
C LEU A 17 -14.81 1.98 -35.51
N ASP A 18 -15.59 0.90 -35.65
CA ASP A 18 -16.75 0.66 -34.78
C ASP A 18 -16.24 0.31 -33.36
N ILE A 19 -16.20 1.32 -32.50
CA ILE A 19 -15.66 1.23 -31.14
C ILE A 19 -16.39 0.14 -30.34
N GLN A 20 -17.70 -0.01 -30.48
CA GLN A 20 -18.46 -1.01 -29.73
C GLN A 20 -18.06 -2.43 -30.14
N GLN A 21 -17.93 -2.67 -31.44
CA GLN A 21 -17.52 -3.97 -31.95
C GLN A 21 -16.07 -4.31 -31.55
N VAL A 22 -15.17 -3.32 -31.58
CA VAL A 22 -13.77 -3.50 -31.15
C VAL A 22 -13.69 -3.79 -29.66
N VAL A 23 -14.39 -3.03 -28.82
CA VAL A 23 -14.42 -3.27 -27.37
C VAL A 23 -14.95 -4.67 -27.05
N GLN A 24 -16.04 -5.09 -27.70
CA GLN A 24 -16.61 -6.43 -27.50
C GLN A 24 -15.62 -7.52 -27.91
N MET A 25 -14.96 -7.37 -29.06
CA MET A 25 -13.95 -8.32 -29.53
C MET A 25 -12.75 -8.39 -28.58
N CYS A 26 -12.27 -7.25 -28.08
CA CYS A 26 -11.20 -7.22 -27.09
C CYS A 26 -11.61 -7.94 -25.80
N TRP A 27 -12.84 -7.70 -25.33
CA TRP A 27 -13.37 -8.34 -24.12
C TRP A 27 -13.46 -9.87 -24.26
N ASP A 28 -14.07 -10.34 -25.36
CA ASP A 28 -14.29 -11.77 -25.61
C ASP A 28 -12.98 -12.55 -25.78
N ASN A 29 -11.88 -11.85 -26.11
CA ASN A 29 -10.56 -12.43 -26.32
C ASN A 29 -9.53 -11.99 -25.26
N GLN A 30 -9.98 -11.42 -24.14
CA GLN A 30 -9.13 -11.04 -23.00
C GLN A 30 -8.01 -10.02 -23.34
N LEU A 31 -8.22 -9.20 -24.38
CA LEU A 31 -7.29 -8.15 -24.83
C LEU A 31 -7.53 -6.86 -24.04
N TYR A 32 -7.26 -6.90 -22.74
CA TYR A 32 -7.59 -5.80 -21.82
C TYR A 32 -6.79 -4.53 -22.11
N ASP A 33 -5.57 -4.62 -22.62
CA ASP A 33 -4.75 -3.43 -22.90
C ASP A 33 -5.30 -2.69 -24.11
N ALA A 34 -5.66 -3.42 -25.16
CA ALA A 34 -6.36 -2.86 -26.31
C ALA A 34 -7.73 -2.30 -25.92
N MET A 35 -8.49 -2.99 -25.06
CA MET A 35 -9.78 -2.48 -24.60
C MET A 35 -9.63 -1.13 -23.88
N ILE A 36 -8.72 -1.03 -22.91
CA ILE A 36 -8.47 0.21 -22.17
C ILE A 36 -7.99 1.31 -23.13
N TYR A 37 -7.08 0.99 -24.05
CA TYR A 37 -6.59 1.92 -25.05
C TYR A 37 -7.72 2.47 -25.93
N VAL A 38 -8.64 1.61 -26.37
CA VAL A 38 -9.81 1.98 -27.18
C VAL A 38 -10.75 2.92 -26.45
N PHE A 39 -11.05 2.66 -25.18
CA PHE A 39 -11.84 3.58 -24.36
C PHE A 39 -11.14 4.94 -24.18
N ASN A 40 -9.87 4.93 -23.82
CA ASN A 40 -9.13 6.16 -23.52
C ASN A 40 -8.91 7.03 -24.76
N ARG A 41 -8.43 6.45 -25.86
CA ARG A 41 -8.12 7.20 -27.10
C ARG A 41 -9.33 7.42 -27.99
N GLY A 42 -10.23 6.44 -28.07
CA GLY A 42 -11.41 6.51 -28.93
C GLY A 42 -12.55 7.31 -28.31
N MET A 43 -12.70 7.28 -26.99
CA MET A 43 -13.86 7.88 -26.30
C MET A 43 -13.50 8.93 -25.25
N ASN A 44 -12.20 9.15 -24.94
CA ASN A 44 -11.76 9.94 -23.78
C ASN A 44 -12.41 9.47 -22.46
N ASP A 45 -12.67 8.17 -22.36
CA ASP A 45 -13.37 7.57 -21.23
C ASP A 45 -12.42 6.71 -20.42
N TYR A 46 -12.02 7.23 -19.26
CA TYR A 46 -11.06 6.57 -18.38
C TYR A 46 -11.74 5.72 -17.31
N ILE A 47 -13.06 5.80 -17.16
CA ILE A 47 -13.81 5.23 -16.03
C ILE A 47 -14.49 3.91 -16.39
N ASN A 48 -15.19 3.86 -17.52
CA ASN A 48 -15.85 2.63 -17.98
C ASN A 48 -14.91 1.41 -18.11
N PRO A 49 -13.66 1.54 -18.61
CA PRO A 49 -12.74 0.40 -18.59
C PRO A 49 -12.45 -0.09 -17.16
N MET A 50 -12.23 0.80 -16.18
CA MET A 50 -12.03 0.38 -14.79
C MET A 50 -13.26 -0.33 -14.24
N GLU A 51 -14.45 0.25 -14.44
CA GLU A 51 -15.71 -0.30 -13.95
C GLU A 51 -15.94 -1.73 -14.46
N LYS A 52 -15.67 -1.98 -15.75
CA LYS A 52 -15.73 -3.33 -16.34
C LYS A 52 -14.78 -4.32 -15.65
N LEU A 53 -13.53 -3.92 -15.38
CA LEU A 53 -12.56 -4.81 -14.73
C LEU A 53 -12.97 -5.09 -13.27
N PHE A 54 -13.43 -4.07 -12.53
CA PHE A 54 -13.94 -4.23 -11.16
C PHE A 54 -15.15 -5.18 -11.08
N GLN A 55 -16.05 -5.16 -12.07
CA GLN A 55 -17.20 -6.08 -12.12
C GLN A 55 -16.79 -7.56 -12.20
N VAL A 56 -15.60 -7.86 -12.73
CA VAL A 56 -15.10 -9.25 -12.86
C VAL A 56 -14.33 -9.71 -11.61
N ILE A 57 -13.46 -8.87 -11.06
CA ILE A 57 -12.61 -9.25 -9.93
C ILE A 57 -13.26 -8.99 -8.56
N GLY A 58 -14.16 -8.01 -8.46
CA GLY A 58 -14.79 -7.59 -7.21
C GLY A 58 -15.66 -8.67 -6.56
N PRO A 59 -16.61 -9.30 -7.28
CA PRO A 59 -17.47 -10.34 -6.72
C PRO A 59 -16.72 -11.51 -6.06
N PRO A 60 -15.77 -12.21 -6.72
CA PRO A 60 -15.07 -13.34 -6.08
C PRO A 60 -14.25 -12.90 -4.87
N LEU A 61 -13.60 -11.72 -4.90
CA LEU A 61 -12.83 -11.21 -3.76
C LEU A 61 -13.72 -10.90 -2.55
N ARG A 62 -14.90 -10.29 -2.77
CA ARG A 62 -15.89 -10.04 -1.69
C ARG A 62 -16.40 -11.33 -1.06
N GLU A 63 -16.48 -12.41 -1.83
CA GLU A 63 -16.88 -13.73 -1.33
C GLU A 63 -15.71 -14.53 -0.72
N GLY A 64 -14.51 -13.95 -0.64
CA GLY A 64 -13.31 -14.62 -0.12
C GLY A 64 -12.82 -15.78 -1.01
N LYS A 65 -13.20 -15.79 -2.30
CA LYS A 65 -12.80 -16.83 -3.26
C LYS A 65 -11.46 -16.48 -3.89
N ALA A 66 -10.66 -17.51 -4.14
CA ALA A 66 -9.45 -17.37 -4.92
C ALA A 66 -9.79 -16.95 -6.36
N LEU A 67 -8.99 -16.04 -6.91
CA LEU A 67 -9.08 -15.64 -8.31
C LEU A 67 -8.46 -16.70 -9.22
N THR A 68 -8.98 -16.79 -10.43
CA THR A 68 -8.33 -17.52 -11.53
C THR A 68 -7.09 -16.78 -12.03
N ASP A 69 -6.15 -17.48 -12.67
CA ASP A 69 -4.95 -16.85 -13.24
C ASP A 69 -5.28 -15.68 -14.18
N GLU A 70 -6.34 -15.82 -14.96
CA GLU A 70 -6.84 -14.76 -15.86
C GLU A 70 -7.31 -13.52 -15.09
N GLN A 71 -8.05 -13.71 -13.99
CA GLN A 71 -8.48 -12.63 -13.11
C GLN A 71 -7.32 -11.97 -12.37
N VAL A 72 -6.27 -12.73 -12.03
CA VAL A 72 -5.03 -12.19 -11.44
C VAL A 72 -4.32 -11.30 -12.46
N VAL A 73 -4.14 -11.76 -13.69
CA VAL A 73 -3.56 -10.94 -14.77
C VAL A 73 -4.39 -9.66 -14.99
N MET A 74 -5.71 -9.78 -15.00
CA MET A 74 -6.62 -8.66 -15.12
C MET A 74 -6.47 -7.64 -13.98
N GLY A 75 -6.46 -8.11 -12.73
CA GLY A 75 -6.30 -7.24 -11.56
C GLY A 75 -4.95 -6.52 -11.53
N ASN A 76 -3.88 -7.20 -11.95
CA ASN A 76 -2.56 -6.58 -12.12
C ASN A 76 -2.60 -5.45 -13.16
N LYS A 77 -3.23 -5.69 -14.32
CA LYS A 77 -3.42 -4.66 -15.35
C LYS A 77 -4.25 -3.49 -14.83
N LEU A 78 -5.30 -3.75 -14.04
CA LEU A 78 -6.11 -2.71 -13.40
C LEU A 78 -5.28 -1.83 -12.45
N LEU A 79 -4.45 -2.42 -11.58
CA LEU A 79 -3.56 -1.66 -10.68
C LEU A 79 -2.58 -0.78 -11.46
N VAL A 80 -1.94 -1.33 -12.49
CA VAL A 80 -1.03 -0.57 -13.36
C VAL A 80 -1.78 0.56 -14.08
N TYR A 81 -3.00 0.30 -14.55
CA TYR A 81 -3.83 1.30 -15.22
C TYR A 81 -4.22 2.46 -14.28
N ILE A 82 -4.63 2.15 -13.05
CA ILE A 82 -4.92 3.17 -12.02
C ILE A 82 -3.65 3.98 -11.73
N SER A 83 -2.51 3.32 -11.55
CA SER A 83 -1.22 3.97 -11.32
C SER A 83 -0.84 4.92 -12.45
N CYS A 84 -0.94 4.48 -13.71
CA CYS A 84 -0.67 5.31 -14.88
C CYS A 84 -1.60 6.52 -14.94
N SER A 85 -2.90 6.32 -14.76
CA SER A 85 -3.89 7.40 -14.80
C SER A 85 -3.64 8.46 -13.73
N LEU A 86 -3.34 8.04 -12.49
CA LEU A 86 -3.02 8.95 -11.40
C LEU A 86 -1.64 9.65 -11.56
N ALA A 87 -0.72 9.03 -12.30
CA ALA A 87 0.57 9.62 -12.67
C ALA A 87 0.51 10.53 -13.90
N GLY A 88 -0.65 10.65 -14.58
CA GLY A 88 -0.79 11.42 -15.83
C GLY A 88 -0.27 10.69 -17.08
N ARG A 89 0.01 9.39 -16.99
CA ARG A 89 0.46 8.56 -18.11
C ARG A 89 -0.73 7.84 -18.76
N ALA A 90 -0.72 7.76 -20.08
CA ALA A 90 -1.70 6.95 -20.80
C ALA A 90 -1.34 5.47 -20.66
N TYR A 91 -2.36 4.63 -20.74
CA TYR A 91 -2.21 3.18 -20.74
C TYR A 91 -2.67 2.59 -22.08
N PRO A 92 -1.98 1.58 -22.61
CA PRO A 92 -0.73 1.00 -22.11
C PRO A 92 0.51 1.85 -22.42
N LEU A 93 0.42 2.81 -23.36
CA LEU A 93 1.56 3.57 -23.88
C LEU A 93 1.27 5.07 -23.96
N GLY A 94 2.29 5.87 -23.70
CA GLY A 94 2.30 7.33 -23.89
C GLY A 94 1.78 8.11 -22.70
N ASP A 95 1.41 9.37 -22.93
CA ASP A 95 0.94 10.30 -21.90
C ASP A 95 -0.51 10.71 -22.14
N ILE A 96 -1.22 11.01 -21.04
CA ILE A 96 -2.54 11.64 -21.11
C ILE A 96 -2.33 13.08 -21.60
N PRO A 97 -3.16 13.60 -22.53
CA PRO A 97 -3.08 15.00 -22.96
C PRO A 97 -3.06 15.96 -21.77
N GLU A 98 -2.13 16.93 -21.76
CA GLU A 98 -1.88 17.81 -20.61
C GLU A 98 -3.15 18.51 -20.10
N ASP A 99 -4.05 18.88 -21.01
CA ASP A 99 -5.35 19.49 -20.74
C ASP A 99 -6.35 18.56 -20.05
N LEU A 100 -6.17 17.24 -20.19
CA LEU A 100 -7.02 16.21 -19.58
C LEU A 100 -6.45 15.64 -18.28
N VAL A 101 -5.14 15.77 -18.01
CA VAL A 101 -4.47 15.10 -16.87
C VAL A 101 -5.19 15.35 -15.55
N SER A 102 -5.47 16.62 -15.21
CA SER A 102 -6.12 16.96 -13.94
C SER A 102 -7.54 16.39 -13.85
N GLN A 103 -8.29 16.42 -14.96
CA GLN A 103 -9.63 15.85 -15.02
C GLN A 103 -9.59 14.33 -14.80
N VAL A 104 -8.71 13.61 -15.49
CA VAL A 104 -8.59 12.15 -15.38
C VAL A 104 -8.20 11.76 -13.96
N LYS A 105 -7.20 12.43 -13.36
CA LYS A 105 -6.81 12.19 -11.96
C LYS A 105 -8.00 12.32 -11.01
N ASN A 106 -8.76 13.41 -11.13
CA ASN A 106 -9.95 13.65 -10.31
C ASN A 106 -11.02 12.58 -10.52
N GLN A 107 -11.34 12.24 -11.77
CA GLN A 107 -12.33 11.20 -12.08
C GLN A 107 -11.92 9.84 -11.50
N VAL A 108 -10.65 9.46 -11.60
CA VAL A 108 -10.14 8.20 -11.04
C VAL A 108 -10.20 8.22 -9.51
N PHE A 109 -9.78 9.31 -8.87
CA PHE A 109 -9.91 9.45 -7.42
C PHE A 109 -11.36 9.36 -6.95
N GLU A 110 -12.26 10.11 -7.58
CA GLU A 110 -13.69 10.10 -7.28
C GLU A 110 -14.30 8.71 -7.44
N PHE A 111 -13.90 7.99 -8.49
CA PHE A 111 -14.32 6.61 -8.70
C PHE A 111 -13.90 5.70 -7.55
N LEU A 112 -12.62 5.73 -7.16
CA LEU A 112 -12.07 4.87 -6.09
C LEU A 112 -12.75 5.10 -4.73
N ILE A 113 -13.11 6.35 -4.41
CA ILE A 113 -13.71 6.71 -3.11
C ILE A 113 -15.24 6.62 -3.09
N ARG A 114 -15.88 6.14 -4.17
CA ARG A 114 -17.35 5.98 -4.21
C ARG A 114 -17.82 5.13 -3.04
N LEU A 115 -18.91 5.55 -2.40
CA LEU A 115 -19.52 4.81 -1.30
C LEU A 115 -20.07 3.46 -1.74
N HIS A 116 -20.64 3.41 -2.95
CA HIS A 116 -21.31 2.25 -3.51
C HIS A 116 -21.02 2.11 -5.01
N SER A 117 -21.18 0.90 -5.54
CA SER A 117 -21.12 0.65 -6.99
C SER A 117 -22.40 1.15 -7.69
N ALA A 118 -22.36 1.26 -9.01
CA ALA A 118 -23.52 1.73 -9.79
C ALA A 118 -24.75 0.82 -9.64
N GLU A 119 -24.51 -0.48 -9.47
CA GLU A 119 -25.53 -1.53 -9.30
C GLU A 119 -25.45 -2.16 -7.90
N ALA A 120 -25.36 -1.31 -6.88
CA ALA A 120 -25.16 -1.74 -5.51
C ALA A 120 -26.26 -2.69 -5.01
N ALA A 121 -25.84 -3.88 -4.58
CA ALA A 121 -26.70 -4.77 -3.81
C ALA A 121 -26.99 -4.16 -2.43
N GLN A 122 -28.11 -4.54 -1.81
CA GLN A 122 -28.48 -4.05 -0.47
C GLN A 122 -27.44 -4.35 0.61
N GLU A 123 -26.65 -5.41 0.43
CA GLU A 123 -25.62 -5.88 1.36
C GLU A 123 -24.21 -5.39 0.99
N GLU A 124 -24.08 -4.52 -0.02
CA GLU A 124 -22.77 -4.00 -0.43
C GLU A 124 -22.16 -3.13 0.67
N GLU A 125 -20.96 -3.50 1.10
CA GLU A 125 -20.17 -2.70 2.03
C GLU A 125 -19.69 -1.39 1.42
N LEU A 126 -19.49 -0.39 2.28
CA LEU A 126 -18.98 0.92 1.86
C LEU A 126 -17.59 0.82 1.24
N TYR A 127 -17.37 1.63 0.20
CA TYR A 127 -16.11 1.73 -0.54
C TYR A 127 -15.69 0.45 -1.26
N PRO A 128 -16.56 -0.12 -2.13
CA PRO A 128 -16.34 -1.42 -2.75
C PRO A 128 -15.06 -1.46 -3.61
N TYR A 129 -14.68 -0.35 -4.24
CA TYR A 129 -13.50 -0.29 -5.11
C TYR A 129 -12.19 -0.35 -4.32
N ILE A 130 -12.04 0.47 -3.27
CA ILE A 130 -10.88 0.40 -2.37
C ILE A 130 -10.81 -0.98 -1.69
N ARG A 131 -11.95 -1.51 -1.20
CA ARG A 131 -12.00 -2.88 -0.65
C ARG A 131 -11.49 -3.91 -1.64
N THR A 132 -11.97 -3.85 -2.88
CA THR A 132 -11.55 -4.77 -3.93
C THR A 132 -10.04 -4.71 -4.16
N LEU A 133 -9.45 -3.51 -4.26
CA LEU A 133 -8.00 -3.37 -4.49
C LEU A 133 -7.17 -3.85 -3.30
N VAL A 134 -7.61 -3.56 -2.07
CA VAL A 134 -6.91 -4.03 -0.85
C VAL A 134 -6.99 -5.56 -0.74
N HIS A 135 -8.15 -6.16 -0.99
CA HIS A 135 -8.28 -7.63 -0.99
C HIS A 135 -7.55 -8.30 -2.17
N PHE A 136 -7.42 -7.62 -3.30
CA PHE A 136 -6.68 -8.10 -4.45
C PHE A 136 -5.19 -8.16 -4.16
N ASP A 137 -4.58 -7.02 -3.83
CA ASP A 137 -3.15 -6.90 -3.54
C ASP A 137 -2.91 -5.67 -2.66
N THR A 138 -2.91 -5.88 -1.34
CA THR A 138 -2.70 -4.80 -0.36
C THR A 138 -1.36 -4.09 -0.55
N PRO A 139 -0.20 -4.79 -0.60
CA PRO A 139 1.09 -4.12 -0.78
C PRO A 139 1.16 -3.30 -2.06
N GLU A 140 0.74 -3.84 -3.20
CA GLU A 140 0.87 -3.16 -4.49
C GLU A 140 -0.06 -1.95 -4.59
N PHE A 141 -1.30 -2.06 -4.09
CA PHE A 141 -2.19 -0.91 -4.06
C PHE A 141 -1.63 0.24 -3.19
N LEU A 142 -1.05 -0.08 -2.03
CA LEU A 142 -0.40 0.93 -1.17
C LEU A 142 0.84 1.55 -1.84
N ASN A 143 1.60 0.76 -2.62
CA ASN A 143 2.71 1.28 -3.43
C ASN A 143 2.22 2.26 -4.49
N VAL A 144 1.12 1.97 -5.19
CA VAL A 144 0.50 2.89 -6.15
C VAL A 144 0.15 4.22 -5.46
N LEU A 145 -0.47 4.18 -4.29
CA LEU A 145 -0.80 5.40 -3.54
C LEU A 145 0.45 6.17 -3.06
N ALA A 146 1.53 5.46 -2.71
CA ALA A 146 2.80 6.08 -2.32
C ALA A 146 3.47 6.82 -3.48
N LEU A 147 3.45 6.23 -4.68
CA LEU A 147 3.96 6.85 -5.90
C LEU A 147 3.17 8.12 -6.23
N VAL A 148 1.83 8.04 -6.18
CA VAL A 148 0.95 9.17 -6.43
C VAL A 148 1.21 10.30 -5.44
N SER A 149 1.28 9.98 -4.14
CA SER A 149 1.60 10.97 -3.09
C SER A 149 2.96 11.66 -3.32
N THR A 150 3.96 10.91 -3.79
CA THR A 150 5.29 11.47 -4.13
C THR A 150 5.24 12.37 -5.36
N SER A 151 4.47 11.96 -6.39
CA SER A 151 4.30 12.77 -7.60
C SER A 151 3.59 14.09 -7.32
N LEU A 152 2.53 14.08 -6.50
CA LEU A 152 1.81 15.28 -6.07
C LEU A 152 2.73 16.25 -5.32
N GLN A 153 3.55 15.72 -4.40
CA GLN A 153 4.51 16.54 -3.67
C GLN A 153 5.55 17.20 -4.59
N THR A 154 5.99 16.51 -5.64
CA THR A 154 6.93 17.06 -6.63
C THR A 154 6.28 18.18 -7.44
N GLN A 155 5.00 18.02 -7.81
CA GLN A 155 4.25 19.04 -8.56
C GLN A 155 4.05 20.33 -7.75
N LEU A 156 3.76 20.22 -6.46
CA LEU A 156 3.61 21.35 -5.53
C LEU A 156 4.83 22.29 -5.46
N VAL A 157 6.05 21.79 -5.72
CA VAL A 157 7.27 22.60 -5.68
C VAL A 157 7.45 23.44 -6.97
N SER A 158 6.74 23.10 -8.04
CA SER A 158 6.94 23.63 -9.41
C SER A 158 5.94 24.73 -9.81
N GLN A 159 5.30 25.37 -8.82
CA GLN A 159 4.10 26.20 -9.02
C GLN A 159 4.31 27.45 -9.89
N HIS A 160 3.40 27.65 -10.86
CA HIS A 160 3.38 28.84 -11.70
C HIS A 160 2.00 29.50 -11.88
N THR A 161 0.86 28.83 -11.62
CA THR A 161 -0.48 29.40 -11.84
C THR A 161 -1.50 29.18 -10.71
N LEU A 162 -2.57 29.99 -10.68
CA LEU A 162 -3.68 29.89 -9.71
C LEU A 162 -4.52 28.61 -9.86
N GLU A 163 -4.55 28.03 -11.06
CA GLU A 163 -5.28 26.77 -11.33
C GLU A 163 -4.52 25.58 -10.76
N ASP A 164 -3.18 25.59 -10.84
CA ASP A 164 -2.31 24.59 -10.21
C ASP A 164 -2.58 24.50 -8.70
N PHE A 165 -2.67 25.65 -8.01
CA PHE A 165 -2.94 25.69 -6.57
C PHE A 165 -4.27 25.03 -6.16
N LYS A 166 -5.34 25.18 -6.97
CA LYS A 166 -6.65 24.58 -6.66
C LYS A 166 -6.61 23.07 -6.86
N ASN A 167 -6.02 22.63 -7.96
CA ASN A 167 -5.87 21.21 -8.27
C ASN A 167 -5.00 20.50 -7.22
N ASP A 168 -3.92 21.15 -6.78
CA ASP A 168 -3.03 20.65 -5.75
C ASP A 168 -3.75 20.48 -4.41
N LYS A 169 -4.54 21.48 -3.99
CA LYS A 169 -5.33 21.38 -2.75
C LYS A 169 -6.33 20.22 -2.82
N GLN A 170 -7.02 20.07 -3.94
CA GLN A 170 -7.97 18.98 -4.15
C GLN A 170 -7.27 17.61 -4.11
N ALA A 171 -6.08 17.50 -4.70
CA ALA A 171 -5.29 16.27 -4.67
C ALA A 171 -4.87 15.88 -3.24
N LEU A 172 -4.48 16.85 -2.40
CA LEU A 172 -4.20 16.62 -0.98
C LEU A 172 -5.44 16.18 -0.20
N GLU A 173 -6.61 16.75 -0.51
CA GLU A 173 -7.89 16.32 0.08
C GLU A 173 -8.22 14.87 -0.31
N TYR A 174 -8.02 14.47 -1.57
CA TYR A 174 -8.18 13.07 -1.99
C TYR A 174 -7.20 12.13 -1.28
N GLN A 175 -5.94 12.55 -1.13
CA GLN A 175 -4.93 11.76 -0.43
C GLN A 175 -5.33 11.50 1.02
N GLN A 176 -5.75 12.54 1.77
CA GLN A 176 -6.26 12.39 3.12
C GLN A 176 -7.51 11.49 3.14
N ARG A 177 -8.43 11.70 2.19
CA ARG A 177 -9.67 10.94 2.12
C ARG A 177 -9.44 9.45 1.88
N ILE A 178 -8.49 9.09 1.01
CA ILE A 178 -8.11 7.68 0.79
C ILE A 178 -7.52 7.08 2.06
N VAL A 179 -6.65 7.81 2.76
CA VAL A 179 -6.08 7.35 4.04
C VAL A 179 -7.17 7.10 5.07
N ASP A 180 -8.14 8.02 5.22
CA ASP A 180 -9.27 7.85 6.13
C ASP A 180 -10.11 6.62 5.78
N ILE A 181 -10.36 6.39 4.48
CA ILE A 181 -11.10 5.21 3.99
C ILE A 181 -10.30 3.94 4.26
N LEU A 182 -9.00 3.91 4.00
CA LEU A 182 -8.14 2.75 4.26
C LEU A 182 -8.14 2.38 5.75
N LEU A 183 -8.03 3.38 6.62
CA LEU A 183 -8.11 3.18 8.07
C LEU A 183 -9.47 2.61 8.47
N LYS A 184 -10.56 3.18 7.94
CA LYS A 184 -11.91 2.66 8.18
C LYS A 184 -12.11 1.24 7.64
N VAL A 185 -11.62 0.94 6.45
CA VAL A 185 -11.81 -0.37 5.81
C VAL A 185 -10.94 -1.42 6.51
N MET A 186 -9.68 -1.14 6.79
CA MET A 186 -8.72 -2.15 7.24
C MET A 186 -8.56 -2.27 8.75
N VAL A 187 -8.88 -1.22 9.52
CA VAL A 187 -8.69 -1.21 10.98
C VAL A 187 -10.02 -1.39 11.72
N GLU A 188 -11.11 -0.77 11.23
CA GLU A 188 -12.42 -0.91 11.88
C GLU A 188 -13.13 -2.23 11.54
N ASN A 189 -12.71 -2.94 10.47
CA ASN A 189 -13.25 -4.25 10.10
C ASN A 189 -12.22 -5.36 10.34
N SER A 190 -12.67 -6.52 10.82
CA SER A 190 -11.82 -7.64 11.25
C SER A 190 -11.38 -8.60 10.14
N ASP A 191 -11.56 -8.23 8.87
CA ASP A 191 -11.39 -9.14 7.73
C ASP A 191 -9.95 -9.15 7.17
N PHE A 192 -9.05 -8.38 7.76
CA PHE A 192 -7.66 -8.23 7.31
C PHE A 192 -6.66 -8.90 8.25
N THR A 193 -5.62 -9.47 7.64
CA THR A 193 -4.52 -10.12 8.37
C THR A 193 -3.57 -9.09 9.02
N PRO A 194 -2.80 -9.48 10.05
CA PRO A 194 -1.75 -8.64 10.61
C PRO A 194 -0.73 -8.14 9.59
N SER A 195 -0.33 -8.96 8.61
CA SER A 195 0.50 -8.49 7.48
C SER A 195 -0.14 -7.35 6.71
N GLN A 196 -1.42 -7.47 6.33
CA GLN A 196 -2.10 -6.42 5.54
C GLN A 196 -2.25 -5.12 6.33
N VAL A 197 -2.69 -5.20 7.60
CA VAL A 197 -2.75 -4.04 8.50
C VAL A 197 -1.36 -3.45 8.71
N GLY A 198 -0.36 -4.32 8.85
CA GLY A 198 1.06 -3.99 8.88
C GLY A 198 1.52 -3.17 7.67
N CYS A 199 1.21 -3.63 6.46
CA CYS A 199 1.53 -2.93 5.22
C CYS A 199 0.93 -1.51 5.20
N LEU A 200 -0.32 -1.35 5.66
CA LEU A 200 -0.95 -0.03 5.77
C LEU A 200 -0.18 0.88 6.72
N PHE A 201 0.18 0.40 7.91
CA PHE A 201 0.89 1.22 8.89
C PHE A 201 2.31 1.53 8.46
N THR A 202 3.00 0.60 7.81
CA THR A 202 4.32 0.84 7.20
C THR A 202 4.21 1.88 6.09
N PHE A 203 3.18 1.82 5.25
CA PHE A 203 2.88 2.86 4.26
C PHE A 203 2.67 4.23 4.94
N LEU A 204 1.83 4.31 5.97
CA LEU A 204 1.54 5.57 6.68
C LEU A 204 2.80 6.13 7.35
N ALA A 205 3.60 5.27 7.99
CA ALA A 205 4.88 5.65 8.57
C ALA A 205 5.82 6.28 7.54
N ARG A 206 5.94 5.69 6.34
CA ARG A 206 6.71 6.28 5.22
C ARG A 206 6.17 7.65 4.82
N GLN A 207 4.86 7.78 4.69
CA GLN A 207 4.27 9.05 4.27
C GLN A 207 4.45 10.15 5.33
N LEU A 208 4.31 9.81 6.61
CA LEU A 208 4.47 10.73 7.75
C LEU A 208 5.93 11.09 8.03
N ALA A 209 6.89 10.24 7.65
CA ALA A 209 8.32 10.53 7.78
C ALA A 209 8.83 11.52 6.71
N LYS A 210 8.05 11.79 5.64
CA LYS A 210 8.44 12.77 4.63
C LYS A 210 8.43 14.19 5.24
N PRO A 211 9.43 15.04 4.92
CA PRO A 211 9.55 16.37 5.51
C PRO A 211 8.35 17.27 5.18
N ASP A 212 7.76 17.10 4.01
CA ASP A 212 6.63 17.91 3.53
C ASP A 212 5.28 17.18 3.66
N ASN A 213 5.15 16.26 4.63
CA ASN A 213 3.90 15.54 4.80
C ASN A 213 2.75 16.49 5.20
N THR A 214 1.59 16.27 4.59
CA THR A 214 0.34 17.00 4.89
C THR A 214 -0.72 16.08 5.51
N LEU A 215 -0.39 14.79 5.65
CA LEU A 215 -1.32 13.78 6.15
C LEU A 215 -1.55 13.97 7.65
N PHE A 216 -2.82 13.93 8.02
CA PHE A 216 -3.24 13.91 9.41
C PHE A 216 -3.71 12.51 9.79
N VAL A 217 -2.97 11.85 10.69
CA VAL A 217 -3.33 10.54 11.22
C VAL A 217 -3.43 10.63 12.74
N ASN A 218 -4.52 10.08 13.29
CA ASN A 218 -4.72 10.04 14.74
C ASN A 218 -3.69 9.10 15.39
N ARG A 219 -2.81 9.64 16.25
CA ARG A 219 -1.77 8.88 16.95
C ARG A 219 -2.31 7.70 17.77
N LYS A 220 -3.57 7.78 18.25
CA LYS A 220 -4.21 6.66 18.98
C LYS A 220 -4.37 5.40 18.10
N LEU A 221 -4.42 5.54 16.78
CA LEU A 221 -4.50 4.40 15.86
C LEU A 221 -3.19 3.60 15.84
N PHE A 222 -2.05 4.29 15.92
CA PHE A 222 -0.75 3.63 16.04
C PHE A 222 -0.68 2.83 17.34
N ASP A 223 -1.16 3.38 18.46
CA ASP A 223 -1.25 2.65 19.73
C ASP A 223 -2.15 1.41 19.63
N GLN A 224 -3.32 1.52 18.97
CA GLN A 224 -4.23 0.39 18.79
C GLN A 224 -3.60 -0.72 17.94
N VAL A 225 -2.84 -0.35 16.91
CA VAL A 225 -2.14 -1.34 16.09
C VAL A 225 -0.96 -1.96 16.82
N LEU A 226 -0.25 -1.21 17.67
CA LEU A 226 0.73 -1.82 18.57
C LEU A 226 0.09 -2.86 19.49
N GLU A 227 -1.07 -2.55 20.08
CA GLU A 227 -1.81 -3.51 20.92
C GLU A 227 -2.27 -4.73 20.13
N PHE A 228 -2.75 -4.53 18.91
CA PHE A 228 -3.16 -5.61 18.01
C PHE A 228 -1.98 -6.51 17.61
N LEU A 229 -0.88 -5.92 17.14
CA LEU A 229 0.32 -6.64 16.71
C LEU A 229 1.02 -7.33 17.89
N CYS A 230 1.02 -6.75 19.08
CA CYS A 230 1.62 -7.33 20.29
C CYS A 230 0.62 -8.13 21.14
N SER A 231 -0.55 -8.48 20.62
CA SER A 231 -1.53 -9.27 21.38
C SER A 231 -0.97 -10.68 21.67
N PRO A 232 -0.88 -11.13 22.93
CA PRO A 232 -0.36 -12.45 23.26
C PRO A 232 -1.33 -13.58 22.92
N ASP A 233 -2.60 -13.26 22.64
CA ASP A 233 -3.67 -14.26 22.49
C ASP A 233 -3.69 -14.94 21.10
N ASP A 234 -2.87 -14.49 20.14
CA ASP A 234 -2.79 -15.07 18.78
C ASP A 234 -1.38 -15.60 18.45
N ASP A 235 -1.06 -16.76 19.02
CA ASP A 235 0.23 -17.44 18.80
C ASP A 235 0.42 -17.93 17.35
N SER A 236 -0.68 -18.06 16.58
CA SER A 236 -0.64 -18.63 15.23
C SER A 236 0.14 -17.77 14.22
N ARG A 237 0.31 -16.49 14.52
CA ARG A 237 0.97 -15.48 13.65
C ARG A 237 2.09 -14.74 14.37
N HIS A 238 2.69 -15.34 15.40
CA HIS A 238 3.72 -14.69 16.24
C HIS A 238 4.86 -14.09 15.40
N THR A 239 5.49 -14.91 14.54
CA THR A 239 6.61 -14.48 13.67
C THR A 239 6.19 -13.40 12.68
N GLU A 240 5.01 -13.53 12.07
CA GLU A 240 4.47 -12.55 11.11
C GLU A 240 4.28 -11.17 11.78
N ARG A 241 3.66 -11.15 12.96
CA ARG A 241 3.40 -9.91 13.72
C ARG A 241 4.69 -9.22 14.15
N GLN A 242 5.66 -9.99 14.64
CA GLN A 242 6.98 -9.48 15.02
C GLN A 242 7.70 -8.85 13.81
N GLN A 243 7.71 -9.53 12.67
CA GLN A 243 8.36 -9.04 11.45
C GLN A 243 7.72 -7.73 10.95
N VAL A 244 6.39 -7.69 10.91
CA VAL A 244 5.63 -6.49 10.53
C VAL A 244 5.97 -5.30 11.42
N LEU A 245 6.01 -5.50 12.75
CA LEU A 245 6.34 -4.44 13.69
C LEU A 245 7.79 -3.97 13.52
N LEU A 246 8.73 -4.89 13.24
CA LEU A 246 10.12 -4.56 13.02
C LEU A 246 10.28 -3.66 11.78
N GLU A 247 9.63 -4.03 10.68
CA GLU A 247 9.61 -3.22 9.44
C GLU A 247 9.01 -1.84 9.67
N LEU A 248 7.91 -1.77 10.42
CA LEU A 248 7.27 -0.51 10.79
C LEU A 248 8.21 0.40 11.57
N LEU A 249 8.95 -0.12 12.55
CA LEU A 249 9.88 0.65 13.37
C LEU A 249 11.12 1.08 12.59
N GLN A 250 11.65 0.23 11.72
CA GLN A 250 12.80 0.56 10.86
C GLN A 250 12.47 1.71 9.90
N VAL A 251 11.22 1.77 9.44
CA VAL A 251 10.77 2.75 8.44
C VAL A 251 10.24 4.04 9.06
N GLY A 252 9.38 3.92 10.08
CA GLY A 252 8.75 5.06 10.75
C GLY A 252 9.61 5.69 11.83
N GLY A 253 10.66 4.99 12.26
CA GLY A 253 11.39 5.30 13.47
C GLY A 253 10.55 5.09 14.73
N VAL A 254 11.20 5.19 15.89
CA VAL A 254 10.53 5.02 17.19
C VAL A 254 9.77 6.27 17.61
N GLY A 255 10.05 7.43 17.00
CA GLY A 255 9.47 8.73 17.38
C GLY A 255 7.96 8.85 17.16
N GLN A 256 7.33 7.94 16.41
CA GLN A 256 5.87 7.88 16.26
C GLN A 256 5.18 7.17 17.43
N PHE A 257 5.93 6.49 18.31
CA PHE A 257 5.43 5.63 19.37
C PHE A 257 5.95 6.07 20.75
N ASP A 258 5.22 5.70 21.81
CA ASP A 258 5.76 5.75 23.17
C ASP A 258 6.71 4.56 23.37
N GLU A 259 8.02 4.82 23.43
CA GLU A 259 9.03 3.78 23.55
C GLU A 259 8.86 2.89 24.79
N GLY A 260 8.43 3.46 25.92
CA GLY A 260 8.26 2.73 27.17
C GLY A 260 7.11 1.75 27.08
N ARG A 261 5.99 2.20 26.50
CA ARG A 261 4.82 1.35 26.24
C ARG A 261 5.13 0.29 25.19
N LEU A 262 5.79 0.66 24.09
CA LEU A 262 6.18 -0.26 23.02
C LEU A 262 7.07 -1.38 23.56
N LEU A 263 8.08 -1.04 24.36
CA LEU A 263 8.95 -2.02 24.99
C LEU A 263 8.17 -2.98 25.89
N GLY A 264 7.28 -2.47 26.74
CA GLY A 264 6.45 -3.30 27.61
C GLY A 264 5.51 -4.24 26.85
N LEU A 265 4.95 -3.79 25.72
CA LEU A 265 4.14 -4.63 24.83
C LEU A 265 4.99 -5.70 24.14
N ALA A 266 6.16 -5.34 23.61
CA ALA A 266 7.07 -6.27 22.94
C ALA A 266 7.60 -7.36 23.90
N GLU A 267 7.98 -6.98 25.13
CA GLU A 267 8.40 -7.93 26.17
C GLU A 267 7.28 -8.92 26.51
N LYS A 268 6.04 -8.42 26.68
CA LYS A 268 4.87 -9.26 26.98
C LYS A 268 4.50 -10.19 25.83
N ALA A 269 4.72 -9.75 24.59
CA ALA A 269 4.48 -10.54 23.38
C ALA A 269 5.63 -11.48 23.02
N GLU A 270 6.73 -11.47 23.78
CA GLU A 270 7.95 -12.24 23.49
C GLU A 270 8.55 -11.90 22.11
N PHE A 271 8.44 -10.65 21.69
CA PHE A 271 9.03 -10.14 20.44
C PHE A 271 10.49 -9.74 20.66
N TYR A 272 11.35 -10.74 20.83
CA TYR A 272 12.75 -10.56 21.19
C TYR A 272 13.57 -9.73 20.18
N GLN A 273 13.23 -9.74 18.89
CA GLN A 273 13.89 -8.89 17.87
C GLN A 273 13.53 -7.41 18.05
N ILE A 274 12.29 -7.13 18.45
CA ILE A 274 11.85 -5.77 18.75
C ILE A 274 12.50 -5.28 20.05
N CYS A 275 12.52 -6.12 21.09
CA CYS A 275 13.20 -5.80 22.33
C CYS A 275 14.69 -5.49 22.10
N GLU A 276 15.39 -6.33 21.34
CA GLU A 276 16.78 -6.09 20.94
C GLU A 276 16.94 -4.74 20.23
N PHE A 277 16.14 -4.47 19.19
CA PHE A 277 16.19 -3.21 18.46
C PHE A 277 16.02 -1.97 19.38
N LEU A 278 15.12 -2.04 20.36
CA LEU A 278 14.89 -0.95 21.31
C LEU A 278 16.01 -0.83 22.35
N TYR A 279 16.59 -1.95 22.79
CA TYR A 279 17.71 -1.96 23.72
C TYR A 279 19.02 -1.51 23.07
N GLU A 280 19.23 -1.79 21.78
CA GLU A 280 20.38 -1.30 21.02
C GLU A 280 20.43 0.22 21.01
N GLN A 281 19.29 0.90 20.79
CA GLN A 281 19.21 2.36 20.84
C GLN A 281 19.56 2.94 22.22
N LYS A 282 19.46 2.12 23.27
CA LYS A 282 19.74 2.50 24.66
C LYS A 282 21.07 1.95 25.18
N HIS A 283 21.83 1.25 24.34
CA HIS A 283 23.10 0.61 24.70
C HIS A 283 22.99 -0.39 25.88
N LEU A 284 21.83 -1.07 26.02
CA LEU A 284 21.56 -2.03 27.10
C LEU A 284 21.92 -3.47 26.67
N HIS A 285 23.21 -3.76 26.56
CA HIS A 285 23.71 -5.03 26.02
C HIS A 285 23.40 -6.27 26.86
N ASP A 286 23.35 -6.12 28.19
CA ASP A 286 22.92 -7.16 29.12
C ASP A 286 21.52 -7.69 28.78
N LYS A 287 20.59 -6.76 28.49
CA LYS A 287 19.23 -7.12 28.10
C LYS A 287 19.12 -7.68 26.69
N ILE A 288 20.02 -7.29 25.79
CA ILE A 288 20.11 -7.87 24.45
C ILE A 288 20.54 -9.35 24.55
N LEU A 289 21.51 -9.67 25.40
CA LEU A 289 21.88 -11.06 25.67
C LEU A 289 20.70 -11.88 26.18
N ASP A 290 19.91 -11.32 27.10
CA ASP A 290 18.67 -11.96 27.58
C ASP A 290 17.68 -12.23 26.44
N CYS A 291 17.57 -11.35 25.44
CA CYS A 291 16.73 -11.57 24.26
C CYS A 291 17.19 -12.80 23.46
N TYR A 292 18.49 -12.93 23.18
CA TYR A 292 19.03 -14.12 22.50
C TYR A 292 18.85 -15.40 23.33
N LEU A 293 19.08 -15.35 24.64
CA LEU A 293 18.97 -16.54 25.50
C LEU A 293 17.53 -17.09 25.57
N ARG A 294 16.54 -16.20 25.48
CA ARG A 294 15.10 -16.51 25.53
C ARG A 294 14.50 -16.82 24.16
N ASP A 295 15.13 -16.37 23.08
CA ASP A 295 14.72 -16.68 21.71
C ASP A 295 15.22 -18.07 21.28
N PRO A 296 14.36 -19.09 21.19
CA PRO A 296 14.79 -20.46 20.88
C PRO A 296 15.38 -20.61 19.48
N VAL A 297 15.06 -19.70 18.55
CA VAL A 297 15.54 -19.74 17.16
C VAL A 297 16.92 -19.11 17.06
N ARG A 298 17.16 -18.00 17.78
CA ARG A 298 18.40 -17.21 17.68
C ARG A 298 19.43 -17.48 18.77
N LYS A 299 19.11 -18.33 19.76
CA LYS A 299 19.98 -18.61 20.90
C LYS A 299 21.44 -18.93 20.55
N GLU A 300 21.70 -19.65 19.47
CA GLU A 300 23.07 -19.99 19.05
C GLU A 300 23.84 -18.79 18.49
N GLU A 301 23.15 -17.77 17.98
CA GLU A 301 23.74 -16.55 17.42
C GLU A 301 24.30 -15.61 18.51
N ILE A 302 23.98 -15.85 19.79
CA ILE A 302 24.48 -15.05 20.91
C ILE A 302 26.01 -14.94 20.95
N PHE A 303 26.71 -16.01 20.56
CA PHE A 303 28.17 -16.02 20.55
C PHE A 303 28.74 -15.11 19.45
N ASN A 304 28.04 -15.01 18.31
CA ASN A 304 28.40 -14.05 17.27
C ASN A 304 28.19 -12.61 17.76
N TYR A 305 27.09 -12.36 18.47
CA TYR A 305 26.82 -11.05 19.07
C TYR A 305 27.91 -10.66 20.08
N ILE A 306 28.22 -11.52 21.04
CA ILE A 306 29.29 -11.30 22.04
C ILE A 306 30.63 -11.08 21.35
N HIS A 307 30.96 -11.89 20.35
CA HIS A 307 32.21 -11.75 19.59
C HIS A 307 32.31 -10.38 18.91
N ASN A 308 31.23 -9.94 18.25
CA ASN A 308 31.18 -8.64 17.58
C ASN A 308 31.31 -7.49 18.59
N LEU A 309 30.61 -7.56 19.72
CA LEU A 309 30.68 -6.54 20.78
C LEU A 309 32.09 -6.38 21.36
N LEU A 310 32.80 -7.49 21.57
CA LEU A 310 34.17 -7.46 22.10
C LEU A 310 35.19 -7.01 21.04
N SER A 311 34.98 -7.40 19.78
CA SER A 311 35.98 -7.27 18.71
C SER A 311 35.86 -5.99 17.87
N MET A 312 34.65 -5.44 17.72
CA MET A 312 34.44 -4.25 16.89
C MET A 312 34.91 -2.96 17.60
N PRO A 313 35.56 -2.04 16.86
CA PRO A 313 35.84 -0.69 17.36
C PRO A 313 34.53 0.11 17.40
N GLY A 314 34.20 0.72 18.54
CA GLY A 314 32.98 1.52 18.71
C GLY A 314 32.30 1.34 20.07
N TYR A 315 32.50 0.19 20.72
CA TYR A 315 31.99 -0.08 22.07
C TYR A 315 32.96 0.38 23.15
N SER A 316 32.42 1.04 24.17
CA SER A 316 33.10 1.47 25.38
C SER A 316 33.56 0.28 26.24
N SER A 317 34.53 0.52 27.12
CA SER A 317 35.01 -0.50 28.05
C SER A 317 33.92 -0.98 29.01
N GLU A 318 32.95 -0.12 29.33
CA GLU A 318 31.82 -0.42 30.21
C GLU A 318 30.85 -1.39 29.52
N GLU A 319 30.50 -1.14 28.26
CA GLU A 319 29.66 -2.03 27.45
C GLU A 319 30.31 -3.41 27.28
N LYS A 320 31.64 -3.47 27.12
CA LYS A 320 32.38 -4.74 27.01
C LYS A 320 32.42 -5.52 28.33
N HIS A 321 32.37 -4.84 29.47
CA HIS A 321 32.39 -5.49 30.79
C HIS A 321 31.04 -6.10 31.18
N CYS A 322 29.94 -5.69 30.52
CA CYS A 322 28.62 -6.26 30.75
C CYS A 322 28.45 -7.71 30.25
N VAL A 323 29.38 -8.21 29.42
CA VAL A 323 29.22 -9.50 28.71
C VAL A 323 30.29 -10.55 29.02
N TRP A 324 31.26 -10.26 29.91
CA TRP A 324 32.28 -11.22 30.35
C TRP A 324 32.54 -11.14 31.85
#